data_AF-A0A1A8SIR7-F1
#
_entry.id   AF-A0A1A8SIR7-F1
#
_cell.length_a   1.000
_cell.length_b   1.000
_cell.length_c   1.000
_cell.angle_alpha   90.00
_cell.angle_beta   90.00
_cell.angle_gamma   90.00
#
_symmetry.space_group_name_H-M   'P 1'
#
loop_
_entity.id
_entity.type
_entity.pdbx_description
1 polymer ?
#
loop_
_entity_poly.entity_id
_entity_poly.type
_entity_poly.pdbx_seq_one_letter_code
_entity_poly.pdbx_strand_id
1 'polypeptide(L)'
;MLRVSFRHVWKTCVLFCTSSTVPAARGKVSLKKRRRTDRKKPPWDGHLSWEERLADRVTPLWRLGYEEQLERKQKHQEVILSHISGTLHFPVLSILPSPVTEGYRNKSTFSVNQGVDGNPKTVGFYVGTWRDESIVCVNGDHLLNVPERHSLVARCYQDFMRCSALDPCLLFHA
;
A
#
# COMPACT_ATOMS: atom_id res chain seq x y z
N MET A 1 -28.19 19.66 -22.17
CA MET A 1 -27.27 20.32 -21.21
C MET A 1 -25.86 19.83 -21.54
N LEU A 2 -24.99 20.73 -22.01
CA LEU A 2 -23.68 20.40 -22.58
C LEU A 2 -22.73 19.78 -21.54
N ARG A 3 -22.05 18.68 -21.88
CA ARG A 3 -20.85 18.21 -21.18
C ARG A 3 -19.63 18.42 -22.09
N VAL A 4 -18.81 19.38 -21.69
CA VAL A 4 -17.50 19.70 -22.27
C VAL A 4 -16.53 18.56 -21.93
N SER A 5 -15.93 17.94 -22.94
CA SER A 5 -14.90 16.92 -22.77
C SER A 5 -13.53 17.60 -22.72
N PHE A 6 -12.92 17.67 -21.53
CA PHE A 6 -11.51 18.04 -21.40
C PHE A 6 -10.64 16.78 -21.56
N ARG A 7 -10.19 16.55 -22.80
CA ARG A 7 -9.09 15.64 -23.10
C ARG A 7 -7.80 16.24 -22.55
N HIS A 8 -7.31 15.72 -21.43
CA HIS A 8 -5.97 16.05 -20.97
C HIS A 8 -4.94 15.31 -21.84
N VAL A 9 -4.38 16.03 -22.80
CA VAL A 9 -3.21 15.61 -23.58
C VAL A 9 -1.97 15.86 -22.72
N TRP A 10 -1.27 14.80 -22.33
CA TRP A 10 0.06 14.97 -21.77
C TRP A 10 0.98 15.47 -22.88
N LYS A 11 1.46 16.71 -22.74
CA LYS A 11 2.49 17.27 -23.62
C LYS A 11 3.73 16.39 -23.50
N THR A 12 4.11 15.77 -24.61
CA THR A 12 5.35 15.02 -24.77
C THR A 12 6.53 15.94 -24.48
N CYS A 13 7.23 15.72 -23.37
CA CYS A 13 8.57 16.27 -23.18
C CYS A 13 9.51 15.49 -24.09
N VAL A 14 9.89 16.08 -25.22
CA VAL A 14 10.86 15.53 -26.16
C VAL A 14 12.25 15.73 -25.55
N LEU A 15 12.81 14.67 -24.97
CA LEU A 15 14.23 14.64 -24.62
C LEU A 15 15.01 14.30 -25.90
N PHE A 16 15.60 15.31 -26.53
CA PHE A 16 16.58 15.13 -27.60
C PHE A 16 17.85 14.52 -27.00
N CYS A 17 18.11 13.25 -27.32
CA CYS A 17 19.41 12.62 -27.05
C CYS A 17 20.24 12.75 -28.34
N THR A 18 21.27 13.60 -28.31
CA THR A 18 22.21 13.75 -29.41
C THR A 18 22.97 12.44 -29.61
N SER A 19 22.84 11.86 -30.80
CA SER A 19 23.52 10.64 -31.21
C SER A 19 25.02 10.86 -31.34
N SER A 20 25.81 10.39 -30.36
CA SER A 20 27.23 10.09 -30.57
C SER A 20 27.39 8.57 -30.71
N THR A 21 27.72 8.15 -31.93
CA THR A 21 27.93 6.77 -32.35
C THR A 21 29.16 6.19 -31.64
N VAL A 22 28.99 5.15 -30.82
CA VAL A 22 30.08 4.32 -30.30
C VAL A 22 29.81 2.86 -30.71
N PRO A 23 30.77 2.12 -31.31
CA PRO A 23 30.51 0.80 -31.88
C PRO A 23 30.17 -0.25 -30.83
N ALA A 24 29.19 -1.09 -31.17
CA ALA A 24 28.69 -2.18 -30.32
C ALA A 24 29.73 -3.30 -30.15
N ALA A 25 30.32 -3.41 -28.95
CA ALA A 25 31.00 -4.63 -28.53
C ALA A 25 29.96 -5.67 -28.09
N ARG A 26 29.77 -6.72 -28.91
CA ARG A 26 28.98 -7.92 -28.56
C ARG A 26 29.67 -8.71 -27.45
N GLY A 27 29.44 -8.34 -26.21
CA GLY A 27 29.66 -9.19 -25.04
C GLY A 27 28.36 -9.93 -24.70
N LYS A 28 28.31 -11.26 -24.82
CA LYS A 28 27.20 -12.06 -24.29
C LYS A 28 27.27 -12.02 -22.76
N VAL A 29 26.62 -11.03 -22.14
CA VAL A 29 26.41 -11.04 -20.69
C VAL A 29 25.26 -12.00 -20.40
N SER A 30 25.61 -13.17 -19.86
CA SER A 30 24.63 -14.10 -19.30
C SER A 30 23.86 -13.40 -18.19
N LEU A 31 22.60 -13.06 -18.46
CA LEU A 31 21.64 -12.63 -17.44
C LEU A 31 21.36 -13.83 -16.53
N LYS A 32 22.22 -14.02 -15.52
CA LYS A 32 21.91 -14.90 -14.40
C LYS A 32 20.60 -14.43 -13.81
N LYS A 33 19.54 -15.22 -14.00
CA LYS A 33 18.21 -15.03 -13.41
C LYS A 33 18.40 -15.02 -11.89
N ARG A 34 18.58 -13.83 -11.33
CA ARG A 34 18.78 -13.65 -9.90
C ARG A 34 17.45 -14.05 -9.26
N ARG A 35 17.40 -15.25 -8.68
CA ARG A 35 16.30 -15.67 -7.81
C ARG A 35 16.13 -14.52 -6.82
N ARG A 36 14.98 -13.83 -6.88
CA ARG A 36 14.53 -13.01 -5.76
C ARG A 36 14.47 -13.98 -4.60
N THR A 37 15.45 -13.90 -3.69
CA THR A 37 15.22 -14.32 -2.32
C THR A 37 14.09 -13.43 -1.86
N ASP A 38 12.89 -13.99 -1.93
CA ASP A 38 11.76 -13.50 -1.17
C ASP A 38 12.32 -13.36 0.24
N ARG A 39 12.49 -12.12 0.71
CA ARG A 39 12.71 -11.89 2.13
C ARG A 39 11.44 -12.43 2.73
N LYS A 40 11.45 -13.71 3.13
CA LYS A 40 10.35 -14.33 3.85
C LYS A 40 10.06 -13.36 4.96
N LYS A 41 8.94 -12.65 4.86
CA LYS A 41 8.40 -11.96 6.03
C LYS A 41 8.37 -13.03 7.11
N PRO A 42 8.88 -12.73 8.32
CA PRO A 42 8.89 -13.73 9.38
C PRO A 42 7.51 -14.40 9.43
N PRO A 43 7.44 -15.73 9.64
CA PRO A 43 6.17 -16.40 9.88
C PRO A 43 5.41 -15.53 10.87
N TRP A 44 4.21 -15.12 10.50
CA TRP A 44 3.41 -14.21 11.30
C TRP A 44 3.42 -14.73 12.73
N ASP A 45 3.95 -13.93 13.65
CA ASP A 45 4.00 -14.33 15.05
C ASP A 45 2.57 -14.59 15.50
N GLY A 46 2.31 -15.79 16.04
CA GLY A 46 1.00 -16.19 16.55
C GLY A 46 0.51 -15.24 17.65
N HIS A 47 1.40 -14.43 18.22
CA HIS A 47 1.12 -13.47 19.28
C HIS A 47 0.49 -12.15 18.83
N LEU A 48 0.58 -11.76 17.55
CA LEU A 48 0.05 -10.46 17.10
C LEU A 48 -1.48 -10.48 16.93
N SER A 49 -2.14 -9.43 17.43
CA SER A 49 -3.58 -9.25 17.26
C SER A 49 -3.95 -9.01 15.78
N TRP A 50 -5.22 -9.19 15.43
CA TRP A 50 -5.70 -8.93 14.07
C TRP A 50 -5.58 -7.45 13.68
N GLU A 51 -5.78 -6.56 14.65
CA GLU A 51 -5.62 -5.11 14.54
C GLU A 51 -4.17 -4.74 14.23
N GLU A 52 -3.22 -5.33 14.96
CA GLU A 52 -1.78 -5.11 14.72
C GLU A 52 -1.35 -5.62 13.35
N ARG A 53 -1.82 -6.82 12.97
CA ARG A 53 -1.56 -7.39 11.65
C ARG A 53 -2.11 -6.50 10.53
N LEU A 54 -3.28 -5.90 10.75
CA LEU A 54 -3.85 -4.95 9.81
C LEU A 54 -2.97 -3.70 9.71
N ALA A 55 -2.61 -3.10 10.84
CA ALA A 55 -1.79 -1.89 10.90
C ALA A 55 -0.42 -2.10 10.24
N ASP A 56 0.21 -3.26 10.41
CA ASP A 56 1.47 -3.60 9.72
C ASP A 56 1.33 -3.63 8.19
N ARG A 57 0.12 -3.92 7.65
CA ARG A 57 -0.13 -3.91 6.20
C ARG A 57 -0.49 -2.54 5.66
N VAL A 58 -1.38 -1.82 6.33
CA VAL A 58 -1.95 -0.56 5.81
C VAL A 58 -1.16 0.67 6.24
N THR A 59 -0.38 0.56 7.32
CA THR A 59 0.45 1.62 7.88
C THR A 59 1.81 1.08 8.38
N PRO A 60 2.69 0.51 7.53
CA PRO A 60 3.81 -0.34 7.97
C PRO A 60 4.86 0.27 8.93
N LEU A 61 4.85 1.58 9.13
CA LEU A 61 5.76 2.30 10.04
C LEU A 61 5.04 2.86 11.27
N TRP A 62 3.80 2.43 11.55
CA TRP A 62 2.94 2.97 12.60
C TRP A 62 3.50 2.86 14.02
N ARG A 63 4.43 1.92 14.26
CA ARG A 63 5.08 1.72 15.55
C ARG A 63 6.24 2.69 15.82
N LEU A 64 6.63 3.49 14.82
CA LEU A 64 7.74 4.45 14.94
C LEU A 64 7.23 5.87 15.13
N GLY A 65 7.97 6.67 15.90
CA GLY A 65 7.76 8.12 15.97
C GLY A 65 7.95 8.77 14.60
N TYR A 66 7.27 9.89 14.35
CA TYR A 66 7.23 10.47 13.01
C TYR A 66 8.62 10.85 12.47
N GLU A 67 9.51 11.37 13.31
CA GLU A 67 10.89 11.70 12.93
C GLU A 67 11.67 10.45 12.49
N GLU A 68 11.58 9.37 13.26
CA GLU A 68 12.21 8.09 12.92
C GLU A 68 11.64 7.51 11.59
N GLN A 69 10.35 7.76 11.31
CA GLN A 69 9.79 7.39 10.01
C GLN A 69 10.44 8.18 8.86
N LEU A 70 10.71 9.47 9.04
CA LEU A 70 11.38 10.31 8.04
C LEU A 70 12.82 9.85 7.81
N GLU A 71 13.57 9.64 8.89
CA GLU A 71 14.95 9.12 8.82
C GLU A 71 15.01 7.77 8.09
N ARG A 72 14.10 6.83 8.44
CA ARG A 72 14.02 5.52 7.78
C ARG A 72 13.75 5.65 6.29
N LYS A 73 12.82 6.53 5.90
CA LYS A 73 12.48 6.76 4.49
C LYS A 73 13.63 7.43 3.74
N GLN A 74 14.31 8.39 4.36
CA GLN A 74 15.46 9.10 3.79
C GLN A 74 16.60 8.12 3.48
N LYS A 75 17.00 7.33 4.47
CA LYS A 75 18.03 6.30 4.29
C LYS A 75 17.65 5.27 3.23
N HIS A 76 16.37 4.88 3.17
CA HIS A 76 15.89 3.96 2.15
C HIS A 76 15.99 4.55 0.74
N GLN A 77 15.65 5.83 0.57
CA GLN A 77 15.77 6.55 -0.70
C GLN A 77 17.23 6.64 -1.16
N GLU A 78 18.17 6.97 -0.28
CA GLU A 78 19.61 7.04 -0.61
C GLU A 78 20.16 5.67 -1.05
N VAL A 79 19.76 4.60 -0.36
CA VAL A 79 20.15 3.22 -0.75
C VAL A 79 19.59 2.85 -2.11
N ILE A 80 18.34 3.20 -2.42
CA ILE A 80 17.76 2.94 -3.74
C ILE A 80 18.48 3.74 -4.83
N LEU A 81 18.69 5.04 -4.61
CA LEU A 81 19.28 5.92 -5.60
C LEU A 81 20.75 5.55 -5.89
N SER A 82 21.52 5.15 -4.88
CA SER A 82 22.89 4.65 -5.07
C SER A 82 22.92 3.36 -5.90
N HIS A 83 21.96 2.44 -5.71
CA HIS A 83 21.86 1.23 -6.53
C HIS A 83 21.46 1.52 -7.98
N ILE A 84 20.62 2.52 -8.23
CA ILE A 84 20.15 2.87 -9.57
C ILE A 84 21.22 3.66 -10.35
N SER A 85 21.88 4.63 -9.69
CA SER A 85 22.84 5.53 -10.35
C SER A 85 24.28 4.99 -10.37
N GLY A 86 24.61 3.97 -9.56
CA GLY A 86 25.97 3.48 -9.37
C GLY A 86 26.84 4.42 -8.53
N THR A 87 26.75 5.73 -8.75
CA THR A 87 27.29 6.81 -7.90
C THR A 87 26.30 7.97 -7.88
N LEU A 88 26.03 8.53 -6.69
CA LEU A 88 25.15 9.70 -6.55
C LEU A 88 25.88 10.96 -7.01
N HIS A 89 25.52 11.48 -8.18
CA HIS A 89 26.12 12.70 -8.75
C HIS A 89 25.35 13.98 -8.40
N PHE A 90 24.30 13.87 -7.59
CA PHE A 90 23.44 14.99 -7.16
C PHE A 90 23.11 14.87 -5.67
N PRO A 91 22.91 16.01 -4.97
CA PRO A 91 22.54 15.99 -3.56
C PRO A 91 21.12 15.44 -3.38
N VAL A 92 20.97 14.50 -2.46
CA VAL A 92 19.64 14.01 -2.04
C VAL A 92 19.12 14.95 -0.97
N LEU A 93 18.09 15.72 -1.30
CA LEU A 93 17.44 16.60 -0.33
C LEU A 93 16.71 15.79 0.75
N SER A 94 16.50 16.40 1.91
CA SER A 94 15.69 15.82 2.99
C SER A 94 14.23 15.67 2.57
N ILE A 95 13.58 14.61 3.07
CA ILE A 95 12.14 14.41 2.89
C ILE A 95 11.37 15.55 3.56
N LEU A 96 10.46 16.17 2.80
CA LEU A 96 9.53 17.16 3.34
C LEU A 96 8.49 16.47 4.22
N PRO A 97 8.34 16.89 5.49
CA PRO A 97 7.33 16.32 6.37
C PRO A 97 5.92 16.71 5.94
N SER A 98 4.98 15.81 6.20
CA SER A 98 3.55 16.09 6.12
C SER A 98 3.13 17.02 7.26
N PRO A 99 2.27 18.02 6.99
CA PRO A 99 1.74 18.88 8.06
C PRO A 99 0.76 18.14 8.99
N VAL A 100 0.21 17.00 8.55
CA VAL A 100 -0.72 16.17 9.32
C VAL A 100 -0.28 14.71 9.24
N THR A 101 -0.19 14.04 10.39
CA THR A 101 0.33 12.67 10.53
C THR A 101 -0.75 11.62 10.78
N GLU A 102 -1.91 12.05 11.29
CA GLU A 102 -3.05 11.19 11.62
C GLU A 102 -4.30 11.60 10.85
N GLY A 103 -5.16 10.64 10.50
CA GLY A 103 -6.42 10.87 9.79
C GLY A 103 -6.27 11.56 8.42
N TYR A 104 -5.07 11.60 7.84
CA TYR A 104 -4.77 12.37 6.63
C TYR A 104 -5.42 11.82 5.35
N ARG A 105 -6.00 10.61 5.40
CA ARG A 105 -6.52 9.95 4.22
C ARG A 105 -7.86 10.54 3.77
N ASN A 106 -7.87 11.11 2.57
CA ASN A 106 -9.07 11.72 1.96
C ASN A 106 -10.07 10.70 1.35
N LYS A 107 -9.65 9.45 1.13
CA LYS A 107 -10.50 8.38 0.60
C LYS A 107 -10.12 7.05 1.23
N SER A 108 -11.08 6.41 1.90
CA SER A 108 -10.96 5.04 2.38
C SER A 108 -11.79 4.11 1.49
N THR A 109 -11.27 2.91 1.23
CA THR A 109 -11.97 1.84 0.53
C THR A 109 -12.07 0.67 1.48
N PHE A 110 -13.31 0.25 1.75
CA PHE A 110 -13.61 -0.85 2.65
C PHE A 110 -14.16 -2.03 1.86
N SER A 111 -13.83 -3.22 2.31
CA SER A 111 -14.35 -4.48 1.78
C SER A 111 -15.40 -5.04 2.72
N VAL A 112 -16.31 -5.87 2.20
CA VAL A 112 -17.25 -6.67 3.00
C VAL A 112 -16.82 -8.12 2.91
N ASN A 113 -16.58 -8.77 4.05
CA ASN A 113 -16.31 -10.20 4.11
C ASN A 113 -16.53 -10.78 5.51
N GLN A 114 -16.30 -12.08 5.65
CA GLN A 114 -16.25 -12.76 6.94
C GLN A 114 -15.24 -12.10 7.89
N GLY A 115 -15.74 -11.71 9.06
CA GLY A 115 -14.95 -11.14 10.13
C GLY A 115 -14.15 -12.19 10.91
N VAL A 116 -13.30 -11.71 11.82
CA VAL A 116 -12.54 -12.55 12.75
C VAL A 116 -13.45 -13.33 13.71
N ASP A 117 -14.67 -12.82 13.94
CA ASP A 117 -15.76 -13.42 14.72
C ASP A 117 -16.57 -14.45 13.92
N GLY A 118 -16.24 -14.66 12.65
CA GLY A 118 -17.00 -15.53 11.75
C GLY A 118 -18.23 -14.87 11.13
N ASN A 119 -18.51 -13.59 11.41
CA ASN A 119 -19.68 -12.92 10.87
C ASN A 119 -19.45 -12.56 9.39
N PRO A 120 -20.28 -13.04 8.44
CA PRO A 120 -20.08 -12.82 7.00
C PRO A 120 -20.27 -11.35 6.58
N LYS A 121 -20.89 -10.52 7.43
CA LYS A 121 -21.25 -9.13 7.16
C LYS A 121 -20.37 -8.18 7.99
N THR A 122 -19.06 -8.31 7.84
CA THR A 122 -18.08 -7.42 8.46
C THR A 122 -17.50 -6.48 7.42
N VAL A 123 -17.43 -5.19 7.75
CA VAL A 123 -16.90 -4.13 6.88
C VAL A 123 -15.54 -3.68 7.39
N GLY A 124 -14.53 -3.74 6.54
CA GLY A 124 -13.17 -3.42 6.94
C GLY A 124 -12.13 -3.68 5.86
N PHE A 125 -10.97 -4.15 6.29
CA PHE A 125 -9.81 -4.41 5.42
C PHE A 125 -9.45 -5.88 5.45
N TYR A 126 -8.90 -6.38 4.34
CA TYR A 126 -8.43 -7.76 4.26
C TYR A 126 -7.11 -7.96 5.00
N VAL A 127 -7.13 -8.94 5.90
CA VAL A 127 -5.93 -9.49 6.55
C VAL A 127 -5.88 -10.98 6.25
N GLY A 128 -4.68 -11.51 5.98
CA GLY A 128 -4.48 -12.91 5.60
C GLY A 128 -3.92 -13.09 4.19
N THR A 129 -3.79 -14.34 3.76
CA THR A 129 -3.23 -14.70 2.44
C THR A 129 -4.26 -15.49 1.66
N TRP A 130 -4.42 -15.18 0.38
CA TRP A 130 -5.37 -15.89 -0.49
C TRP A 130 -5.06 -17.38 -0.62
N ARG A 131 -3.78 -17.77 -0.55
CA ARG A 131 -3.31 -19.15 -0.73
C ARG A 131 -3.72 -20.08 0.40
N ASP A 132 -3.93 -19.52 1.58
CA ASP A 132 -4.21 -20.28 2.80
C ASP A 132 -5.69 -20.16 3.18
N GLU A 133 -6.54 -19.60 2.29
CA GLU A 133 -7.98 -19.35 2.49
C GLU A 133 -8.32 -18.60 3.80
N SER A 134 -7.33 -17.95 4.41
CA SER A 134 -7.41 -17.32 5.73
C SER A 134 -7.73 -15.82 5.64
N ILE A 135 -8.36 -15.37 4.54
CA ILE A 135 -8.70 -13.96 4.36
C ILE A 135 -9.89 -13.63 5.27
N VAL A 136 -9.63 -12.79 6.26
CA VAL A 136 -10.65 -12.22 7.14
C VAL A 136 -10.75 -10.71 6.95
N CYS A 137 -11.92 -10.17 7.24
CA CYS A 137 -12.17 -8.75 7.31
C CYS A 137 -11.93 -8.24 8.73
N VAL A 138 -11.11 -7.21 8.88
CA VAL A 138 -10.82 -6.58 10.17
C VAL A 138 -11.23 -5.12 10.09
N ASN A 139 -11.97 -4.66 11.09
CA ASN A 139 -12.37 -3.26 11.20
C ASN A 139 -11.11 -2.36 11.32
N GLY A 140 -11.19 -1.13 10.80
CA GLY A 140 -10.06 -0.21 10.71
C GLY A 140 -10.13 0.99 11.66
N ASP A 141 -10.95 0.95 12.70
CA ASP A 141 -11.20 2.08 13.60
C ASP A 141 -9.93 2.52 14.36
N HIS A 142 -8.99 1.61 14.60
CA HIS A 142 -7.71 1.87 15.26
C HIS A 142 -6.60 2.40 14.33
N LEU A 143 -6.87 2.54 13.04
CA LEU A 143 -5.85 2.91 12.07
C LEU A 143 -5.56 4.40 12.08
N LEU A 144 -4.32 4.76 12.43
CA LEU A 144 -3.85 6.15 12.50
C LEU A 144 -4.05 6.95 11.21
N ASN A 145 -4.06 6.30 10.04
CA ASN A 145 -4.21 6.99 8.76
C ASN A 145 -5.67 7.20 8.33
N VAL A 146 -6.64 6.54 8.96
CA VAL A 146 -8.06 6.62 8.58
C VAL A 146 -8.77 7.64 9.48
N PRO A 147 -9.40 8.68 8.93
CA PRO A 147 -10.14 9.63 9.75
C PRO A 147 -11.41 8.99 10.34
N GLU A 148 -11.79 9.42 11.54
CA GLU A 148 -12.96 8.90 12.28
C GLU A 148 -14.26 8.93 11.46
N ARG A 149 -14.46 9.96 10.65
CA ARG A 149 -15.63 10.07 9.77
C ARG A 149 -15.73 8.92 8.78
N HIS A 150 -14.61 8.41 8.27
CA HIS A 150 -14.60 7.26 7.37
C HIS A 150 -14.90 5.96 8.13
N SER A 151 -14.34 5.80 9.33
CA SER A 151 -14.62 4.68 10.22
C SER A 151 -16.10 4.63 10.62
N LEU A 152 -16.71 5.79 10.88
CA LEU A 152 -18.14 5.90 11.15
C LEU A 152 -18.98 5.42 9.95
N VAL A 153 -18.66 5.83 8.73
CA VAL A 153 -19.36 5.36 7.53
C VAL A 153 -19.26 3.84 7.38
N ALA A 154 -18.07 3.26 7.63
CA ALA A 154 -17.88 1.82 7.59
C ALA A 154 -18.74 1.09 8.63
N ARG A 155 -18.81 1.60 9.87
CA ARG A 155 -19.67 1.06 10.93
C ARG A 155 -21.15 1.12 10.57
N CYS A 156 -21.65 2.29 10.16
CA CYS A 156 -23.05 2.43 9.75
C CYS A 156 -23.41 1.50 8.59
N TYR A 157 -22.49 1.31 7.63
CA TYR A 157 -22.70 0.39 6.53
C TYR A 157 -22.71 -1.08 6.98
N GLN A 158 -21.87 -1.44 7.94
CA GLN A 158 -21.86 -2.76 8.55
C GLN A 158 -23.20 -3.05 9.24
N ASP A 159 -23.69 -2.12 10.05
CA ASP A 159 -24.96 -2.25 10.76
C ASP A 159 -26.11 -2.40 9.77
N PHE A 160 -26.13 -1.56 8.72
CA PHE A 160 -27.09 -1.67 7.63
C PHE A 160 -27.08 -3.06 6.97
N MET A 161 -25.90 -3.59 6.64
CA MET A 161 -25.77 -4.93 6.04
C MET A 161 -26.30 -6.02 6.97
N ARG A 162 -26.03 -5.90 8.28
CA ARG A 162 -26.48 -6.87 9.31
C ARG A 162 -28.00 -6.86 9.51
N CYS A 163 -28.67 -5.75 9.25
CA CYS A 163 -30.14 -5.69 9.24
C CYS A 163 -30.78 -6.42 8.05
N SER A 164 -30.04 -6.66 6.96
CA SER A 164 -30.57 -7.37 5.79
C SER A 164 -30.64 -8.88 6.05
N ALA A 165 -31.72 -9.53 5.61
CA ALA A 165 -31.85 -10.99 5.62
C ALA A 165 -31.04 -11.69 4.50
N LEU A 166 -30.50 -10.92 3.55
CA LEU A 166 -29.76 -11.45 2.40
C LEU A 166 -28.32 -11.80 2.79
N ASP A 167 -27.79 -12.85 2.17
CA ASP A 167 -26.39 -13.20 2.29
C ASP A 167 -25.51 -12.25 1.47
N PRO A 168 -24.35 -11.82 2.01
CA PRO A 168 -23.40 -11.02 1.25
C PRO A 168 -22.76 -11.88 0.17
N CYS A 169 -22.50 -11.28 -1.00
CA CYS A 169 -21.70 -11.94 -2.03
C CYS A 169 -20.23 -11.91 -1.60
N LEU A 170 -19.74 -13.03 -1.07
CA LEU A 170 -18.36 -13.17 -0.61
C LEU A 170 -17.49 -13.72 -1.74
N LEU A 171 -16.43 -12.99 -2.09
CA LEU A 171 -15.51 -13.38 -3.17
C LEU A 171 -14.53 -14.49 -2.80
N PHE A 172 -14.30 -14.71 -1.50
CA PHE A 172 -13.19 -15.53 -1.01
C PHE A 172 -13.62 -16.69 -0.10
N HIS A 173 -14.91 -16.82 0.17
CA HIS A 173 -15.50 -17.90 0.97
C HIS A 173 -16.69 -18.44 0.16
N ALA A 174 -16.46 -19.52 -0.59
CA ALA A 174 -17.45 -20.20 -1.43
C ALA A 174 -17.35 -21.71 -1.22
#